data_AF-A0Z8R6-F1
#
_entry.id   AF-A0Z8R6-F1
#
_cell.length_a   1.000
_cell.length_b   1.000
_cell.length_c   1.000
_cell.angle_alpha   90.00
_cell.angle_beta   90.00
_cell.angle_gamma   90.00
#
_symmetry.space_group_name_H-M   'P 1'
#
loop_
_entity.id
_entity.type
_entity.pdbx_description
1 polymer ?
#
loop_
_entity_poly.entity_id
_entity_poly.type
_entity_poly.pdbx_seq_one_letter_code
_entity_poly.pdbx_strand_id
1 'polypeptide(L)'
;MKQKRLSIVFSQLLAWSNFALLMAAGFKFLPLLYSLHHGLDLQYLPSTDPRHMERAWALDLVSDTGFLLLVWFFISQINLVLVGDRRLRPWRRAPGIGPGKRISE
;
A
#
# COMPACT_ATOMS: atom_id res chain seq x y z
N MET A 1 17.75 -17.83 19.42
CA MET A 1 17.07 -16.58 19.86
C MET A 1 17.26 -15.38 18.92
N LYS A 2 18.47 -15.07 18.39
CA LYS A 2 18.69 -13.90 17.50
C LYS A 2 17.83 -13.89 16.22
N GLN A 3 17.68 -15.02 15.54
CA GLN A 3 16.87 -15.13 14.30
C GLN A 3 15.39 -14.79 14.48
N LYS A 4 14.75 -15.27 15.57
CA LYS A 4 13.34 -14.93 15.87
C LYS A 4 13.14 -13.44 16.13
N ARG A 5 14.12 -12.76 16.74
CA ARG A 5 14.04 -11.32 16.99
C ARG A 5 14.22 -10.52 15.70
N LEU A 6 15.12 -10.98 14.82
CA LEU A 6 15.35 -10.38 13.51
C LEU A 6 14.09 -10.47 12.62
N SER A 7 13.43 -11.63 12.58
CA SER A 7 12.22 -11.82 11.78
C SER A 7 11.04 -10.97 12.25
N ILE A 8 10.90 -10.77 13.57
CA ILE A 8 9.88 -9.89 14.15
C ILE A 8 10.11 -8.43 13.76
N VAL A 9 11.35 -7.94 13.88
CA VAL A 9 11.69 -6.55 13.49
C VAL A 9 11.49 -6.37 11.99
N PHE A 10 11.93 -7.34 11.19
CA PHE A 10 11.75 -7.32 9.74
C PHE A 10 10.28 -7.30 9.33
N SER A 11 9.44 -8.16 9.93
CA SER A 11 7.99 -8.12 9.69
C SER A 11 7.35 -6.81 10.15
N GLN A 12 7.83 -6.20 11.22
CA GLN A 12 7.34 -4.89 11.67
C GLN A 12 7.65 -3.79 10.65
N LEU A 13 8.87 -3.79 10.09
CA LEU A 13 9.24 -2.88 9.01
C LEU A 13 8.39 -3.12 7.77
N LEU A 14 8.22 -4.38 7.35
CA LEU A 14 7.36 -4.74 6.21
C LEU A 14 5.91 -4.29 6.40
N ALA A 15 5.34 -4.45 7.61
CA ALA A 15 3.98 -4.00 7.88
C ALA A 15 3.84 -2.47 7.77
N TRP A 16 4.83 -1.72 8.26
CA TRP A 16 4.86 -0.26 8.12
C TRP A 16 5.03 0.17 6.66
N SER A 17 5.93 -0.47 5.91
CA SER A 17 6.09 -0.23 4.48
C SER A 17 4.82 -0.54 3.70
N ASN A 18 4.12 -1.64 4.03
CA ASN A 18 2.85 -2.01 3.40
C ASN A 18 1.76 -0.96 3.64
N PHE A 19 1.69 -0.45 4.88
CA PHE A 19 0.76 0.62 5.24
C PHE A 19 1.11 1.94 4.53
N ALA A 20 2.39 2.31 4.47
CA ALA A 20 2.85 3.49 3.75
C ALA A 20 2.56 3.41 2.25
N LEU A 21 2.75 2.23 1.64
CA LEU A 21 2.36 1.97 0.24
C LEU A 21 0.87 2.19 0.01
N LEU A 22 0.02 1.70 0.91
CA LEU A 22 -1.43 1.91 0.82
C LEU A 22 -1.81 3.39 0.97
N MET A 23 -1.18 4.10 1.90
CA MET A 23 -1.39 5.54 2.08
C MET A 23 -0.92 6.34 0.87
N ALA A 24 0.25 6.03 0.31
CA ALA A 24 0.76 6.64 -0.92
C ALA A 24 -0.17 6.39 -2.11
N ALA A 25 -0.67 5.16 -2.22
CA ALA A 25 -1.68 4.80 -3.23
C ALA A 25 -2.97 5.60 -3.05
N GLY A 26 -3.40 5.91 -1.83
CA GLY A 26 -4.55 6.78 -1.58
C GLY A 26 -4.26 8.26 -1.89
N PHE A 27 -3.14 8.78 -1.40
CA PHE A 27 -2.79 10.20 -1.53
C PHE A 27 -2.52 10.62 -2.98
N LYS A 28 -2.01 9.73 -3.84
CA LYS A 28 -1.83 10.06 -5.25
C LYS A 28 -3.14 10.38 -5.99
N PHE A 29 -4.30 10.04 -5.43
CA PHE A 29 -5.60 10.42 -6.00
C PHE A 29 -6.10 11.81 -5.57
N LEU A 30 -5.41 12.51 -4.66
CA LEU A 30 -5.80 13.87 -4.27
C LEU A 30 -5.86 14.86 -5.46
N PRO A 31 -4.89 14.88 -6.39
CA PRO A 31 -4.97 15.74 -7.57
C PRO A 31 -6.15 15.37 -8.48
N LEU A 32 -6.49 14.08 -8.59
CA LEU A 32 -7.66 13.59 -9.33
C LEU A 32 -8.98 14.04 -8.69
N LEU A 33 -9.12 13.95 -7.36
CA LEU A 33 -10.29 14.44 -6.63
C LEU A 33 -10.48 15.95 -6.79
N TYR A 34 -9.40 16.71 -6.67
CA TYR A 34 -9.41 18.17 -6.88
C TYR A 34 -9.82 18.51 -8.31
N SER A 35 -9.25 17.79 -9.29
CA SER A 35 -9.55 17.92 -10.72
C SER A 35 -11.01 17.58 -11.06
N LEU A 36 -11.57 16.50 -10.51
CA LEU A 36 -12.98 16.10 -10.65
C LEU A 36 -13.94 17.15 -10.09
N HIS A 37 -13.62 17.75 -8.94
CA HIS A 37 -14.41 18.83 -8.34
C HIS A 37 -14.46 20.09 -9.22
N HIS A 38 -13.48 20.29 -10.09
CA HIS A 38 -13.42 21.40 -11.05
C HIS A 38 -14.05 21.06 -12.42
N GLY A 39 -14.74 19.91 -12.55
CA GLY A 39 -15.57 19.59 -13.72
C GLY A 39 -14.88 18.75 -14.80
N LEU A 40 -13.81 18.01 -14.46
CA LEU A 40 -13.17 17.09 -15.41
C LEU A 40 -13.98 15.80 -15.58
N ASP A 41 -14.67 15.72 -16.71
CA ASP A 41 -15.37 14.53 -17.18
C ASP A 41 -14.35 13.52 -17.76
N LEU A 42 -14.28 12.32 -17.19
CA LEU A 42 -13.34 11.22 -17.51
C LEU A 42 -13.62 10.55 -18.87
N GLN A 43 -14.42 11.18 -19.74
CA GLN A 43 -14.69 10.68 -21.08
C GLN A 43 -13.42 10.68 -21.96
N TYR A 44 -13.33 9.64 -22.78
CA TYR A 44 -12.25 9.40 -23.73
C TYR A 44 -12.22 10.54 -24.77
N LEU A 45 -11.25 11.45 -24.64
CA LEU A 45 -11.05 12.52 -25.62
C LEU A 45 -10.22 12.00 -26.80
N PRO A 46 -10.55 12.38 -28.05
CA PRO A 46 -9.72 12.09 -29.21
C PRO A 46 -8.30 12.66 -29.05
N SER A 47 -7.31 11.95 -29.60
CA SER A 47 -5.88 12.30 -29.51
C SER A 47 -5.48 13.63 -30.18
N THR A 48 -6.43 14.27 -30.87
CA THR A 48 -6.27 15.58 -31.51
C THR A 48 -6.66 16.75 -30.60
N ASP A 49 -7.19 16.50 -29.40
CA ASP A 49 -7.57 17.56 -28.46
C ASP A 49 -6.36 18.02 -27.62
N PRO A 50 -6.05 19.32 -27.52
CA PRO A 50 -4.97 19.83 -26.66
C PRO A 50 -5.12 19.43 -25.18
N ARG A 51 -6.34 19.10 -24.71
CA ARG A 51 -6.61 18.62 -23.34
C ARG A 51 -6.20 17.17 -23.11
N HIS A 52 -5.74 16.46 -24.16
CA HIS A 52 -5.32 15.07 -24.06
C HIS A 52 -4.03 14.95 -23.22
N MET A 53 -3.09 15.89 -23.38
CA MET A 53 -1.87 15.98 -22.56
C MET A 53 -2.21 16.27 -21.09
N GLU A 54 -3.22 17.12 -20.86
CA GLU A 54 -3.77 17.46 -19.54
C GLU A 54 -4.58 16.31 -18.90
N ARG A 55 -4.72 15.16 -19.56
CA ARG A 55 -5.42 13.98 -19.03
C ARG A 55 -4.59 12.70 -19.08
N ALA A 56 -3.50 12.69 -19.84
CA ALA A 56 -2.55 11.58 -19.89
C ALA A 56 -1.99 11.25 -18.49
N TRP A 57 -1.72 12.27 -17.66
CA TRP A 57 -1.27 12.08 -16.28
C TRP A 57 -2.31 11.38 -15.39
N ALA A 58 -3.61 11.61 -15.62
CA ALA A 58 -4.68 10.95 -14.88
C ALA A 58 -4.78 9.46 -15.23
N LEU A 59 -4.65 9.14 -16.53
CA LEU A 59 -4.65 7.75 -17.00
C LEU A 59 -3.42 6.98 -16.50
N ASP A 60 -2.25 7.63 -16.52
CA ASP A 60 -0.99 7.10 -15.98
C ASP A 60 -1.10 6.85 -14.46
N LEU A 61 -1.66 7.80 -13.72
CA LEU A 61 -1.95 7.65 -12.29
C LEU A 61 -2.83 6.43 -11.98
N VAL A 62 -3.86 6.18 -12.78
CA VAL A 62 -4.75 5.04 -12.59
C VAL A 62 -4.02 3.73 -12.91
N SER A 63 -3.28 3.67 -14.02
CA SER A 63 -2.48 2.51 -14.43
C SER A 63 -1.49 2.06 -13.34
N ASP A 64 -0.76 3.00 -12.73
CA ASP A 64 0.20 2.74 -11.66
C ASP A 64 -0.44 2.13 -10.39
N THR A 65 -1.75 2.26 -10.24
CA THR A 65 -2.47 1.75 -9.06
C THR A 65 -2.51 0.24 -9.04
N GLY A 66 -2.63 -0.39 -10.22
CA GLY A 66 -2.62 -1.86 -10.32
C GLY A 66 -1.32 -2.45 -9.78
N PHE A 67 -0.18 -1.86 -10.15
CA PHE A 67 1.12 -2.29 -9.66
C PHE A 67 1.30 -2.04 -8.15
N LEU A 68 0.86 -0.89 -7.63
CA LEU A 68 0.91 -0.61 -6.20
C LEU A 68 0.07 -1.59 -5.37
N LEU A 69 -1.15 -1.92 -5.83
CA LEU A 69 -2.00 -2.92 -5.18
C LEU A 69 -1.40 -4.32 -5.24
N LEU A 70 -0.76 -4.66 -6.35
CA LEU A 70 -0.05 -5.93 -6.51
C LEU A 70 1.11 -6.05 -5.52
N VAL A 71 1.96 -5.02 -5.41
CA VAL A 71 3.07 -4.98 -4.44
C VAL A 71 2.54 -5.05 -3.01
N TRP A 72 1.49 -4.30 -2.69
CA TRP A 72 0.83 -4.35 -1.40
C TRP A 72 0.32 -5.76 -1.06
N PHE A 73 -0.30 -6.44 -2.04
CA PHE A 73 -0.75 -7.82 -1.89
C PHE A 73 0.43 -8.76 -1.64
N PHE A 74 1.51 -8.66 -2.41
CA PHE A 74 2.70 -9.49 -2.21
C PHE A 74 3.32 -9.30 -0.82
N ILE A 75 3.46 -8.07 -0.35
CA ILE A 75 4.00 -7.80 1.00
C ILE A 75 3.07 -8.36 2.09
N SER A 76 1.76 -8.32 1.87
CA SER A 76 0.79 -8.94 2.77
C SER A 76 0.94 -10.46 2.83
N GLN A 77 1.15 -11.12 1.69
CA GLN A 77 1.38 -12.57 1.61
C GLN A 77 2.73 -12.97 2.20
N ILE A 78 3.78 -12.17 2.00
CA ILE A 78 5.09 -12.38 2.63
C ILE A 78 4.96 -12.33 4.15
N ASN A 79 4.22 -11.36 4.70
CA ASN A 79 3.96 -11.29 6.14
C ASN A 79 3.15 -12.50 6.66
N LEU A 80 2.17 -12.97 5.88
CA LEU A 80 1.40 -14.17 6.20
C LEU A 80 2.29 -15.40 6.30
N VAL A 81 3.26 -15.56 5.39
CA VAL A 81 4.21 -16.68 5.41
C VAL A 81 5.23 -16.54 6.55
N LEU A 82 5.72 -15.32 6.82
CA LEU A 82 6.74 -15.08 7.85
C LEU A 82 6.22 -15.21 9.28
N VAL A 83 5.00 -14.75 9.56
CA VAL A 83 4.47 -14.57 10.92
C VAL A 83 3.08 -15.19 11.11
N GLY A 84 2.47 -15.74 10.07
CA GLY A 84 1.12 -16.33 10.13
C GLY A 84 -0.01 -15.29 10.14
N ASP A 85 0.29 -14.02 9.90
CA ASP A 85 -0.69 -12.92 9.84
C ASP A 85 -0.30 -11.97 8.72
N ARG A 86 -1.31 -11.48 7.98
CA ARG A 86 -1.16 -10.50 6.89
C ARG A 86 -0.68 -9.14 7.37
N ARG A 87 -0.80 -8.84 8.67
CA ARG A 87 -0.33 -7.61 9.34
C ARG A 87 -0.66 -6.32 8.59
N LEU A 88 -1.92 -6.21 8.13
CA LEU A 88 -2.43 -5.00 7.45
C LEU A 88 -2.46 -3.76 8.37
N ARG A 89 -2.44 -3.97 9.69
CA ARG A 89 -2.41 -2.92 10.71
C ARG A 89 -1.04 -2.93 11.38
N PRO A 90 -0.11 -2.02 11.03
CA PRO A 90 1.26 -2.08 11.52
C PRO A 90 1.36 -1.91 13.04
N TRP A 91 0.40 -1.22 13.67
CA TRP A 91 0.35 -1.05 15.13
C TRP A 91 -0.10 -2.29 15.91
N ARG A 92 -0.58 -3.37 15.24
CA ARG A 92 -0.86 -4.64 15.92
C ARG A 92 0.42 -5.41 16.19
N ARG A 93 0.58 -5.85 17.45
CA ARG A 93 1.69 -6.73 17.85
C ARG A 93 1.64 -8.01 17.03
N ALA A 94 2.81 -8.52 16.64
CA ALA A 94 2.93 -9.78 15.92
C ALA A 94 2.27 -10.91 16.71
N PRO A 95 1.50 -11.82 16.07
CA PRO A 95 1.01 -13.03 16.71
C PRO A 95 2.19 -13.78 17.35
N GLY A 96 2.21 -13.82 18.69
CA GLY A 96 3.34 -14.34 19.47
C GLY A 96 3.87 -13.39 20.54
N ILE A 97 3.55 -12.08 20.47
CA ILE A 97 3.86 -11.07 21.50
C ILE A 97 2.55 -10.65 22.21
N GLY A 98 1.80 -11.64 22.71
CA GLY A 98 0.65 -11.41 23.57
C GLY A 98 1.10 -11.04 25.00
N PRO A 99 0.31 -10.27 25.78
CA PRO A 99 0.66 -9.80 27.13
C PRO A 99 0.82 -10.91 28.20
N GLY A 100 0.92 -12.19 27.82
CA GLY A 100 1.06 -13.32 28.73
C GLY A 100 2.11 -14.35 28.32
N LYS A 101 2.75 -14.25 27.16
CA LYS A 101 3.86 -15.16 26.81
C LYS A 101 5.18 -14.48 27.13
N ARG A 102 5.48 -14.48 28.43
CA ARG A 102 6.83 -14.24 28.94
C ARG A 102 7.74 -15.19 28.15
N ILE A 103 8.85 -14.66 27.65
CA ILE A 103 9.95 -15.47 27.14
C ILE A 103 10.55 -16.13 28.38
N SER A 104 9.90 -17.15 28.89
CA SER A 104 10.40 -18.02 29.94
C SER A 104 10.59 -19.39 29.30
N GLU A 105 11.88 -19.72 29.20
CA GLU A 105 12.49 -21.05 28.98
C GLU A 105 12.62 -21.51 27.52
#